data_AF-A0A124ITD4-F1
#
_entry.id   AF-A0A124ITD4-F1
#
_cell.length_a   1.000
_cell.length_b   1.000
_cell.length_c   1.000
_cell.angle_alpha   90.00
_cell.angle_beta   90.00
_cell.angle_gamma   90.00
#
_symmetry.space_group_name_H-M   'P 1'
#
loop_
_entity.id
_entity.type
_entity.pdbx_description
1 polymer ?
#
loop_
_entity_poly.entity_id
_entity_poly.type
_entity_poly.pdbx_seq_one_letter_code
_entity_poly.pdbx_strand_id
1 'polypeptide(L)'
;MSAMAGDRTTLAALVLAAVSVAAVLVMVATQQQRSVQTVSTPQEVVIPVTAPLTSCWVDPLLPYILRLNSSDVAGIILYINSPGGTLDATEALYGALKGLGKPVYAVVSGLDASGAFYVSMAAEKIYASPGSLVGNIGAWTIINPAFFWTPIPVEVFPSGYDKLFGMSLFGYYNSVDQAAASFLSVVLKSRGDRLKAPADLLATGRLFTAQEALRIGLIDKIGGLAEAAADMAGSLGLTSYSIVSIYSYFGVSPPNCSGLTMAGAKVPLGLLANSTLNPVFYIYPGAVQLGENGSLPKFNVSQIKPAGKYVVVDLSHGNLIPEQFVQSLASRLVIYNCSVAFATTGDGLRSLLRNATGVVIVDPSSPYSSASVEALESFTASGGRLLVFYDPRLANSIYITSTPPSPVYLDGLLTQFGMVVMDGYLYNASAALNTPTDNWQFVSTGYINSTELGGGRYVFFTPAAISGSGAGIYVDAHLLGFGAGRYAVVLQRGNVTAVGTVTSFLPDFVKLGDNLALLGDLARWVCGAG
;
A
#
# COMPACT_ATOMS: atom_id res chain seq x y z
N MET A 1 86.70 -55.71 55.97
CA MET A 1 86.73 -55.61 54.48
C MET A 1 85.39 -56.08 53.95
N SER A 2 84.55 -55.15 53.48
CA SER A 2 83.48 -55.35 52.47
C SER A 2 82.40 -54.27 52.70
N ALA A 3 82.37 -53.26 51.83
CA ALA A 3 81.19 -52.44 51.45
C ALA A 3 81.67 -51.12 50.83
N MET A 4 81.88 -51.08 49.50
CA MET A 4 81.83 -49.84 48.70
C MET A 4 81.93 -50.15 47.19
N ALA A 5 81.08 -51.04 46.68
CA ALA A 5 80.98 -51.34 45.24
C ALA A 5 79.57 -51.06 44.66
N GLY A 6 78.69 -50.37 45.40
CA GLY A 6 77.28 -50.18 45.03
C GLY A 6 76.90 -48.83 44.41
N ASP A 7 77.83 -47.89 44.25
CA ASP A 7 77.46 -46.47 44.10
C ASP A 7 77.55 -45.91 42.66
N ARG A 8 78.23 -46.60 41.74
CA ARG A 8 78.40 -46.11 40.35
C ARG A 8 77.27 -46.51 39.40
N THR A 9 76.60 -47.63 39.65
CA THR A 9 75.50 -48.13 38.79
C THR A 9 74.17 -47.43 39.07
N THR A 10 73.91 -47.11 40.33
CA THR A 10 72.75 -46.30 40.78
C THR A 10 72.83 -44.87 40.28
N LEU A 11 74.01 -44.25 40.34
CA LEU A 11 74.21 -42.88 39.83
C LEU A 11 73.99 -42.81 38.31
N ALA A 12 74.51 -43.79 37.55
CA ALA A 12 74.31 -43.84 36.09
C ALA A 12 72.84 -44.05 35.71
N ALA A 13 72.11 -44.90 36.45
CA ALA A 13 70.67 -45.11 36.24
C ALA A 13 69.85 -43.85 36.54
N LEU A 14 70.19 -43.10 37.59
CA LEU A 14 69.55 -41.83 37.93
C LEU A 14 69.80 -40.75 36.88
N VAL A 15 71.01 -40.66 36.34
CA VAL A 15 71.34 -39.72 35.26
C VAL A 15 70.60 -40.07 33.96
N LEU A 16 70.54 -41.35 33.59
CA LEU A 16 69.77 -41.80 32.42
C LEU A 16 68.28 -41.53 32.59
N ALA A 17 67.71 -41.77 33.77
CA ALA A 17 66.32 -41.44 34.07
C ALA A 17 66.07 -39.93 34.00
N ALA A 18 66.96 -39.10 34.55
CA ALA A 18 66.84 -37.64 34.48
C ALA A 18 66.93 -37.11 33.04
N VAL A 19 67.82 -37.66 32.21
CA VAL A 19 67.93 -37.29 30.79
C VAL A 19 66.69 -37.73 30.00
N SER A 20 66.13 -38.91 30.33
CA SER A 20 64.90 -39.41 29.72
C SER A 20 63.70 -38.52 30.05
N VAL A 21 63.57 -38.13 31.32
CA VAL A 21 62.51 -37.22 31.78
C VAL A 21 62.69 -35.84 31.17
N ALA A 22 63.91 -35.32 31.09
CA ALA A 22 64.20 -34.05 30.43
C ALA A 22 63.87 -34.09 28.93
N ALA A 23 64.20 -35.18 28.23
CA ALA A 23 63.88 -35.35 26.82
C ALA A 23 62.35 -35.42 26.59
N VAL A 24 61.62 -36.13 27.45
CA VAL A 24 60.14 -36.18 27.40
C VAL A 24 59.54 -34.81 27.70
N LEU A 25 60.06 -34.07 28.69
CA LEU A 25 59.60 -32.72 29.01
C LEU A 25 59.87 -31.74 27.88
N VAL A 26 61.01 -31.84 27.20
CA VAL A 26 61.30 -31.03 25.99
C VAL A 26 60.39 -31.43 24.84
N MET A 27 60.08 -32.72 24.66
CA MET A 27 59.15 -33.19 23.63
C MET A 27 57.72 -32.72 23.89
N VAL A 28 57.27 -32.73 25.15
CA VAL A 28 55.97 -32.20 25.58
C VAL A 28 55.92 -30.67 25.44
N ALA A 29 56.98 -29.96 25.84
CA ALA A 29 57.07 -28.50 25.70
C ALA A 29 57.11 -28.06 24.23
N THR A 30 57.80 -28.81 23.36
CA THR A 30 57.84 -28.54 21.91
C THR A 30 56.56 -28.95 21.19
N GLN A 31 55.81 -29.95 21.70
CA GLN A 31 54.44 -30.23 21.24
C GLN A 31 53.44 -29.16 21.68
N GLN A 32 53.58 -28.60 22.89
CA GLN A 32 52.71 -27.51 23.37
C GLN A 32 52.94 -26.18 22.64
N GLN A 33 54.09 -25.98 22.00
CA GLN A 33 54.38 -24.77 21.23
C GLN A 33 53.93 -24.82 19.76
N ARG A 34 53.43 -25.95 19.25
CA ARG A 34 52.68 -25.97 18.00
C ARG A 34 51.25 -25.51 18.25
N SER A 35 51.11 -24.22 18.56
CA SER A 35 49.84 -23.53 18.27
C SER A 35 49.66 -23.60 16.76
N VAL A 36 48.84 -24.54 16.29
CA VAL A 36 48.26 -24.44 14.97
C VAL A 36 47.49 -23.12 15.01
N GLN A 37 48.03 -22.07 14.40
CA GLN A 37 47.23 -20.93 14.02
C GLN A 37 46.14 -21.51 13.12
N THR A 38 44.97 -21.75 13.68
CA THR A 38 43.76 -21.95 12.89
C THR A 38 43.57 -20.64 12.15
N VAL A 39 44.08 -20.56 10.92
CA VAL A 39 43.69 -19.51 9.98
C VAL A 39 42.18 -19.64 9.92
N SER A 40 41.45 -18.71 10.54
CA SER A 40 40.00 -18.75 10.48
C SER A 40 39.65 -18.57 9.01
N THR A 41 39.00 -19.59 8.44
CA THR A 41 38.55 -19.54 7.05
C THR A 41 37.67 -18.28 6.91
N PRO A 42 37.99 -17.35 5.98
CA PRO A 42 37.21 -16.14 5.80
C PRO A 42 35.72 -16.46 5.67
N GLN A 43 34.88 -15.71 6.39
CA GLN A 43 33.45 -15.99 6.48
C GLN A 43 32.65 -14.98 5.68
N GLU A 44 31.75 -15.46 4.85
CA GLU A 44 30.68 -14.66 4.26
C GLU A 44 29.43 -14.83 5.13
N VAL A 45 28.88 -13.71 5.59
CA VAL A 45 27.72 -13.72 6.49
C VAL A 45 26.43 -13.57 5.71
N VAL A 46 25.50 -14.52 5.90
CA VAL A 46 24.16 -14.47 5.34
C VAL A 46 23.20 -13.80 6.31
N ILE A 47 22.53 -12.75 5.85
CA ILE A 47 21.44 -12.08 6.55
C ILE A 47 20.12 -12.51 5.88
N PRO A 48 19.30 -13.36 6.53
CA PRO A 48 18.06 -13.85 5.94
C PRO A 48 16.94 -12.81 6.04
N VAL A 49 16.53 -12.22 4.92
CA VAL A 49 15.41 -11.28 4.80
C VAL A 49 14.17 -12.05 4.32
N THR A 50 13.62 -12.89 5.19
CA THR A 50 12.58 -13.88 4.84
C THR A 50 11.23 -13.62 5.51
N ALA A 51 11.02 -12.40 6.02
CA ALA A 51 9.82 -11.96 6.71
C ALA A 51 9.48 -10.52 6.28
N PRO A 52 8.24 -10.05 6.54
CA PRO A 52 7.93 -8.64 6.40
C PRO A 52 8.88 -7.77 7.23
N LEU A 53 9.37 -6.68 6.65
CA LEU A 53 10.28 -5.74 7.29
C LEU A 53 9.52 -4.87 8.29
N THR A 54 9.52 -5.25 9.56
CA THR A 54 8.93 -4.47 10.64
C THR A 54 9.98 -4.17 11.70
N SER A 55 9.69 -3.21 12.57
CA SER A 55 10.57 -2.87 13.72
C SER A 55 10.87 -4.10 14.60
N CYS A 56 9.91 -5.03 14.78
CA CYS A 56 10.16 -6.25 15.55
C CYS A 56 11.29 -7.12 14.96
N TRP A 57 11.45 -7.08 13.63
CA TRP A 57 12.43 -7.90 12.93
C TRP A 57 13.75 -7.15 12.74
N VAL A 58 13.68 -5.87 12.35
CA VAL A 58 14.87 -5.05 12.04
C VAL A 58 15.60 -4.59 13.30
N ASP A 59 14.89 -4.09 14.31
CA ASP A 59 15.53 -3.44 15.47
C ASP A 59 16.46 -4.39 16.26
N PRO A 60 16.08 -5.67 16.53
CA PRO A 60 16.98 -6.59 17.21
C PRO A 60 18.21 -6.99 16.39
N LEU A 61 18.13 -6.91 15.05
CA LEU A 61 19.21 -7.27 14.13
C LEU A 61 20.20 -6.12 13.91
N LEU A 62 19.72 -4.87 13.99
CA LEU A 62 20.48 -3.68 13.64
C LEU A 62 21.84 -3.59 14.35
N PRO A 63 21.97 -3.84 15.68
CA PRO A 63 23.26 -3.80 16.35
C PRO A 63 24.26 -4.83 15.81
N TYR A 64 23.79 -6.01 15.41
CA TYR A 64 24.63 -7.07 14.85
C TYR A 64 25.09 -6.74 13.44
N ILE A 65 24.21 -6.17 12.61
CA ILE A 65 24.55 -5.72 11.26
C ILE A 65 25.64 -4.64 11.32
N LEU A 66 25.48 -3.64 12.19
CA LEU A 66 26.48 -2.57 12.36
C LEU A 66 27.83 -3.11 12.87
N ARG A 67 27.82 -4.14 13.73
CA ARG A 67 29.05 -4.81 14.22
C ARG A 67 29.81 -5.57 13.14
N LEU A 68 29.19 -5.90 12.00
CA LEU A 68 29.90 -6.54 10.87
C LEU A 68 30.97 -5.62 10.26
N ASN A 69 30.82 -4.31 10.41
CA ASN A 69 31.82 -3.36 9.89
C ASN A 69 33.18 -3.51 10.57
N SER A 70 33.18 -3.85 11.87
CA SER A 70 34.37 -4.03 12.70
C SER A 70 34.74 -5.51 12.90
N SER A 71 34.20 -6.42 12.08
CA SER A 71 34.43 -7.87 12.21
C SER A 71 35.32 -8.43 11.09
N ASP A 72 35.80 -9.66 11.30
CA ASP A 72 36.66 -10.40 10.37
C ASP A 72 35.89 -11.02 9.19
N VAL A 73 34.61 -10.66 9.02
CA VAL A 73 33.78 -11.12 7.91
C VAL A 73 34.32 -10.57 6.59
N ALA A 74 34.38 -11.44 5.58
CA ALA A 74 34.86 -11.11 4.25
C ALA A 74 33.82 -10.31 3.45
N GLY A 75 32.56 -10.69 3.55
CA GLY A 75 31.45 -10.04 2.85
C GLY A 75 30.09 -10.53 3.35
N ILE A 76 29.02 -9.94 2.81
CA ILE A 76 27.66 -10.08 3.33
C ILE A 76 26.72 -10.45 2.20
N ILE A 77 25.89 -11.47 2.41
CA ILE A 77 24.86 -11.88 1.45
C ILE A 77 23.48 -11.69 2.08
N LEU A 78 22.65 -10.85 1.48
CA LEU A 78 21.24 -10.74 1.80
C LEU A 78 20.50 -11.90 1.12
N TYR A 79 19.90 -12.79 1.89
CA TYR A 79 19.10 -13.89 1.35
C TYR A 79 17.61 -13.55 1.47
N ILE A 80 16.96 -13.22 0.35
CA ILE A 80 15.71 -12.47 0.33
C ILE A 80 14.54 -13.34 -0.15
N ASN A 81 13.50 -13.35 0.67
CA ASN A 81 12.16 -13.85 0.33
C ASN A 81 11.13 -13.07 1.15
N SER A 82 10.87 -11.82 0.77
CA SER A 82 10.06 -10.89 1.55
C SER A 82 9.16 -10.01 0.66
N PRO A 83 7.92 -9.72 1.11
CA PRO A 83 7.03 -8.79 0.43
C PRO A 83 7.38 -7.31 0.68
N GLY A 84 8.39 -7.02 1.49
CA GLY A 84 8.70 -5.68 2.00
C GLY A 84 8.15 -5.46 3.40
N GLY A 85 7.81 -4.24 3.77
CA GLY A 85 7.33 -3.92 5.11
C GLY A 85 7.07 -2.43 5.36
N THR A 86 7.25 -2.00 6.60
CA THR A 86 7.06 -0.60 6.98
C THR A 86 8.19 0.26 6.45
N LEU A 87 7.88 1.52 6.14
CA LEU A 87 8.83 2.48 5.59
C LEU A 87 10.05 2.67 6.52
N ASP A 88 9.82 2.84 7.81
CA ASP A 88 10.85 3.08 8.84
C ASP A 88 11.82 1.90 8.99
N ALA A 89 11.30 0.68 9.13
CA ALA A 89 12.12 -0.52 9.27
C ALA A 89 12.94 -0.82 8.00
N THR A 90 12.35 -0.57 6.83
CA THR A 90 13.03 -0.68 5.54
C THR A 90 14.20 0.29 5.46
N GLU A 91 13.98 1.56 5.78
CA GLU A 91 15.01 2.60 5.70
C GLU A 91 16.12 2.39 6.74
N ALA A 92 15.78 1.95 7.95
CA ALA A 92 16.77 1.61 8.98
C ALA A 92 17.71 0.48 8.51
N LEU A 93 17.17 -0.59 7.93
CA LEU A 93 17.95 -1.70 7.41
C LEU A 93 18.80 -1.28 6.20
N TYR A 94 18.21 -0.57 5.23
CA TYR A 94 18.94 -0.04 4.08
C TYR A 94 20.11 0.85 4.51
N GLY A 95 19.87 1.78 5.44
CA GLY A 95 20.88 2.70 5.96
C GLY A 95 22.04 1.95 6.65
N ALA A 96 21.73 0.96 7.50
CA ALA A 96 22.75 0.16 8.16
C ALA A 96 23.61 -0.64 7.17
N LEU A 97 23.00 -1.25 6.16
CA LEU A 97 23.72 -2.01 5.14
C LEU A 97 24.58 -1.11 4.24
N LYS A 98 24.05 0.06 3.85
CA LYS A 98 24.79 0.97 2.96
C LYS A 98 25.99 1.62 3.65
N GLY A 99 25.97 1.71 4.98
CA GLY A 99 27.07 2.21 5.80
C GLY A 99 28.21 1.20 6.02
N LEU A 100 28.09 -0.05 5.55
CA LEU A 100 29.12 -1.06 5.75
C LEU A 100 30.27 -0.89 4.76
N GLY A 101 31.51 -1.00 5.24
CA GLY A 101 32.73 -1.01 4.41
C GLY A 101 33.08 -2.40 3.85
N LYS A 102 32.10 -3.27 3.67
CA LYS A 102 32.25 -4.67 3.24
C LYS A 102 31.38 -4.93 2.00
N PRO A 103 31.77 -5.82 1.08
CA PRO A 103 30.93 -6.17 -0.06
C PRO A 103 29.59 -6.74 0.38
N VAL A 104 28.51 -6.26 -0.23
CA VAL A 104 27.14 -6.74 0.01
C VAL A 104 26.56 -7.25 -1.30
N TYR A 105 26.20 -8.53 -1.38
CA TYR A 105 25.40 -9.10 -2.48
C TYR A 105 23.99 -9.45 -1.99
N ALA A 106 23.01 -9.48 -2.89
CA ALA A 106 21.64 -9.91 -2.61
C ALA A 106 21.29 -11.14 -3.45
N VAL A 107 20.53 -12.07 -2.87
CA VAL A 107 20.07 -13.31 -3.49
C VAL A 107 18.58 -13.47 -3.24
N VAL A 108 17.78 -13.37 -4.30
CA VAL A 108 16.33 -13.48 -4.25
C VAL A 108 15.88 -14.91 -4.53
N SER A 109 15.22 -15.52 -3.55
CA SER A 109 14.68 -16.88 -3.63
C SER A 109 13.19 -16.88 -3.28
N GLY A 110 12.35 -16.49 -4.25
CA GLY A 110 10.90 -16.33 -4.07
C GLY A 110 10.45 -14.91 -4.42
N LEU A 111 10.39 -14.02 -3.44
CA LEU A 111 9.91 -12.65 -3.60
C LEU A 111 10.93 -11.64 -3.07
N ASP A 112 11.23 -10.62 -3.86
CA ASP A 112 11.94 -9.42 -3.43
C ASP A 112 11.14 -8.20 -3.85
N ALA A 113 10.09 -7.91 -3.08
CA ALA A 113 9.12 -6.89 -3.42
C ALA A 113 9.19 -5.71 -2.44
N SER A 114 8.90 -4.52 -2.98
CA SER A 114 8.67 -3.31 -2.22
C SER A 114 9.87 -2.98 -1.30
N GLY A 115 9.69 -2.90 0.02
CA GLY A 115 10.76 -2.55 0.95
C GLY A 115 11.93 -3.55 0.94
N ALA A 116 11.69 -4.81 0.62
CA ALA A 116 12.78 -5.78 0.44
C ALA A 116 13.65 -5.38 -0.76
N PHE A 117 13.01 -4.99 -1.87
CA PHE A 117 13.71 -4.56 -3.08
C PHE A 117 14.43 -3.22 -2.86
N TYR A 118 13.86 -2.34 -2.03
CA TYR A 118 14.55 -1.14 -1.54
C TYR A 118 15.85 -1.54 -0.83
N VAL A 119 15.80 -2.49 0.10
CA VAL A 119 16.98 -2.97 0.83
C VAL A 119 18.00 -3.61 -0.11
N SER A 120 17.56 -4.35 -1.14
CA SER A 120 18.43 -4.91 -2.19
C SER A 120 19.26 -3.85 -2.92
N MET A 121 18.80 -2.59 -2.96
CA MET A 121 19.57 -1.49 -3.57
C MET A 121 20.81 -1.11 -2.77
N ALA A 122 20.98 -1.61 -1.54
CA ALA A 122 22.24 -1.50 -0.79
C ALA A 122 23.33 -2.45 -1.34
N ALA A 123 22.94 -3.52 -2.03
CA ALA A 123 23.85 -4.52 -2.57
C ALA A 123 24.54 -4.05 -3.87
N GLU A 124 25.77 -4.50 -4.06
CA GLU A 124 26.57 -4.27 -5.27
C GLU A 124 26.07 -5.13 -6.44
N LYS A 125 25.72 -6.39 -6.15
CA LYS A 125 25.16 -7.34 -7.10
C LYS A 125 23.92 -8.01 -6.55
N ILE A 126 22.91 -8.15 -7.41
CA ILE A 126 21.63 -8.78 -7.10
C ILE A 126 21.44 -10.00 -7.99
N TYR A 127 21.27 -11.14 -7.34
CA TYR A 127 20.99 -12.43 -7.95
C TYR A 127 19.53 -12.78 -7.72
N ALA A 128 18.88 -13.43 -8.69
CA ALA A 128 17.54 -13.97 -8.49
C ALA A 128 17.42 -15.37 -9.06
N SER A 129 16.79 -16.28 -8.31
CA SER A 129 16.38 -17.59 -8.81
C SER A 129 15.39 -17.42 -9.98
N PRO A 130 15.35 -18.34 -10.96
CA PRO A 130 14.51 -18.19 -12.16
C PRO A 130 13.01 -17.96 -11.89
N GLY A 131 12.48 -18.58 -10.84
CA GLY A 131 11.06 -18.43 -10.44
C GLY A 131 10.77 -17.21 -9.57
N SER A 132 11.76 -16.37 -9.28
CA SER A 132 11.61 -15.24 -8.38
C SER A 132 10.90 -14.05 -9.04
N LEU A 133 10.20 -13.27 -8.22
CA LEU A 133 9.61 -11.99 -8.57
C LEU A 133 10.32 -10.86 -7.82
N VAL A 134 10.61 -9.77 -8.51
CA VAL A 134 11.25 -8.58 -7.94
C VAL A 134 10.51 -7.29 -8.30
N GLY A 135 10.76 -6.19 -7.58
CA GLY A 135 10.22 -4.88 -7.90
C GLY A 135 9.13 -4.44 -6.93
N ASN A 136 7.92 -4.12 -7.44
CA ASN A 136 6.87 -3.45 -6.66
C ASN A 136 7.36 -2.14 -6.03
N ILE A 137 8.01 -1.32 -6.88
CA ILE A 137 8.59 -0.03 -6.50
C ILE A 137 7.45 0.98 -6.31
N GLY A 138 7.24 1.39 -5.06
CA GLY A 138 6.17 2.31 -4.69
C GLY A 138 5.86 2.24 -3.20
N ALA A 139 4.88 3.02 -2.77
CA ALA A 139 4.41 3.08 -1.39
C ALA A 139 2.89 3.12 -1.36
N TRP A 140 2.31 2.72 -0.24
CA TRP A 140 0.87 2.89 0.00
C TRP A 140 0.58 3.01 1.49
N THR A 141 -0.62 3.50 1.81
CA THR A 141 -1.14 3.57 3.17
C THR A 141 -2.67 3.42 3.14
N ILE A 142 -3.30 3.39 4.31
CA ILE A 142 -4.74 3.40 4.48
C ILE A 142 -5.12 4.76 5.05
N ILE A 143 -5.94 5.48 4.30
CA ILE A 143 -6.45 6.78 4.70
C ILE A 143 -7.96 6.63 4.80
N ASN A 144 -8.51 6.96 5.97
CA ASN A 144 -9.93 7.17 6.15
C ASN A 144 -10.19 8.69 6.19
N PRO A 145 -10.61 9.31 5.07
CA PRO A 145 -10.86 10.75 5.01
C PRO A 145 -11.87 11.23 6.05
N ALA A 146 -12.79 10.36 6.49
CA ALA A 146 -13.81 10.72 7.45
C ALA A 146 -13.28 11.20 8.81
N PHE A 147 -12.07 10.74 9.16
CA PHE A 147 -11.40 11.18 10.38
C PHE A 147 -11.10 12.68 10.40
N PHE A 148 -10.78 13.29 9.24
CA PHE A 148 -10.34 14.69 9.14
C PHE A 148 -11.46 15.72 9.27
N TRP A 149 -12.72 15.28 9.10
CA TRP A 149 -13.90 16.14 9.24
C TRP A 149 -14.81 15.69 10.38
N THR A 150 -14.33 14.81 11.26
CA THR A 150 -15.05 14.46 12.47
C THR A 150 -15.10 15.68 13.40
N PRO A 151 -16.29 16.12 13.86
CA PRO A 151 -16.40 17.25 14.77
C PRO A 151 -15.58 17.03 16.05
N ILE A 152 -14.76 18.02 16.39
CA ILE A 152 -13.93 17.99 17.60
C ILE A 152 -14.81 18.44 18.78
N PRO A 153 -14.89 17.67 19.88
CA PRO A 153 -15.63 18.09 21.07
C PRO A 153 -15.13 19.44 21.60
N VAL A 154 -16.03 20.27 22.12
CA VAL A 154 -15.70 21.63 22.57
C VAL A 154 -14.66 21.65 23.70
N GLU A 155 -14.52 20.56 24.44
CA GLU A 155 -13.55 20.35 25.51
C GLU A 155 -12.12 20.07 24.99
N VAL A 156 -11.97 19.72 23.70
CA VAL A 156 -10.67 19.45 23.09
C VAL A 156 -10.14 20.73 22.43
N PHE A 157 -9.16 21.37 23.07
CA PHE A 157 -8.50 22.58 22.56
C PHE A 157 -7.07 22.25 22.07
N PRO A 158 -6.87 21.96 20.77
CA PRO A 158 -5.53 21.77 20.22
C PRO A 158 -4.83 23.12 20.02
N SER A 159 -3.49 23.13 20.15
CA SER A 159 -2.67 24.33 19.87
C SER A 159 -2.63 24.73 18.38
N GLY A 160 -3.18 23.90 17.49
CA GLY A 160 -3.22 24.13 16.04
C GLY A 160 -3.96 23.00 15.32
N TYR A 161 -4.41 23.25 14.09
CA TYR A 161 -5.19 22.30 13.28
C TYR A 161 -4.49 20.94 13.13
N ASP A 162 -3.22 20.94 12.73
CA ASP A 162 -2.45 19.71 12.51
C ASP A 162 -2.07 18.98 13.80
N LYS A 163 -2.32 19.53 14.99
CA LYS A 163 -1.96 18.84 16.26
C LYS A 163 -2.77 17.58 16.49
N LEU A 164 -4.00 17.51 15.98
CA LEU A 164 -4.89 16.36 16.14
C LEU A 164 -4.61 15.26 15.12
N PHE A 165 -4.26 15.66 13.89
CA PHE A 165 -4.14 14.75 12.75
C PHE A 165 -2.70 14.54 12.29
N GLY A 166 -1.74 15.28 12.81
CA GLY A 166 -0.33 15.30 12.39
C GLY A 166 -0.07 16.16 11.14
N MET A 167 -1.00 16.16 10.18
CA MET A 167 -0.99 16.95 8.94
C MET A 167 -2.38 16.97 8.31
N SER A 168 -2.58 17.71 7.21
CA SER A 168 -3.82 17.69 6.43
C SER A 168 -4.01 16.37 5.66
N LEU A 169 -5.25 16.08 5.24
CA LEU A 169 -5.57 14.91 4.41
C LEU A 169 -4.71 14.82 3.14
N PHE A 170 -4.58 15.92 2.39
CA PHE A 170 -3.70 15.96 1.22
C PHE A 170 -2.21 15.92 1.57
N GLY A 171 -1.83 16.32 2.79
CA GLY A 171 -0.49 16.07 3.33
C GLY A 171 -0.18 14.58 3.42
N TYR A 172 -1.14 13.75 3.85
CA TYR A 172 -0.99 12.30 3.87
C TYR A 172 -0.91 11.69 2.47
N TYR A 173 -1.77 12.08 1.53
CA TYR A 173 -1.64 11.61 0.14
C TYR A 173 -0.27 11.98 -0.44
N ASN A 174 0.17 13.22 -0.21
CA ASN A 174 1.47 13.69 -0.67
C ASN A 174 2.67 12.96 -0.01
N SER A 175 2.56 12.55 1.26
CA SER A 175 3.65 11.80 1.92
C SER A 175 3.85 10.41 1.31
N VAL A 176 2.77 9.77 0.83
CA VAL A 176 2.84 8.51 0.07
C VAL A 176 3.54 8.73 -1.27
N ASP A 177 3.17 9.78 -2.01
CA ASP A 177 3.81 10.12 -3.29
C ASP A 177 5.31 10.41 -3.10
N GLN A 178 5.67 11.13 -2.03
CA GLN A 178 7.07 11.42 -1.67
C GLN A 178 7.86 10.15 -1.31
N ALA A 179 7.26 9.23 -0.54
CA ALA A 179 7.87 7.94 -0.23
C ALA A 179 8.11 7.11 -1.51
N ALA A 180 7.12 7.03 -2.40
CA ALA A 180 7.26 6.35 -3.68
C ALA A 180 8.35 6.99 -4.56
N ALA A 181 8.43 8.33 -4.61
CA ALA A 181 9.43 9.05 -5.36
C ALA A 181 10.85 8.85 -4.80
N SER A 182 10.98 8.83 -3.47
CA SER A 182 12.23 8.51 -2.77
C SER A 182 12.72 7.10 -3.14
N PHE A 183 11.83 6.11 -3.10
CA PHE A 183 12.16 4.74 -3.48
C PHE A 183 12.59 4.64 -4.95
N LEU A 184 11.81 5.22 -5.87
CA LEU A 184 12.20 5.26 -7.28
C LEU A 184 13.60 5.87 -7.47
N SER A 185 13.89 6.99 -6.79
CA SER A 185 15.20 7.64 -6.82
C SER A 185 16.33 6.72 -6.34
N VAL A 186 16.12 5.95 -5.27
CA VAL A 186 17.09 4.96 -4.78
C VAL A 186 17.36 3.88 -5.82
N VAL A 187 16.33 3.36 -6.50
CA VAL A 187 16.50 2.37 -7.56
C VAL A 187 17.27 2.95 -8.75
N LEU A 188 16.88 4.13 -9.24
CA LEU A 188 17.55 4.81 -10.34
C LEU A 188 19.04 5.04 -10.03
N LYS A 189 19.34 5.53 -8.82
CA LYS A 189 20.71 5.80 -8.38
C LYS A 189 21.54 4.52 -8.20
N SER A 190 20.97 3.47 -7.61
CA SER A 190 21.71 2.24 -7.33
C SER A 190 21.98 1.42 -8.58
N ARG A 191 21.00 1.34 -9.49
CA ARG A 191 21.15 0.60 -10.75
C ARG A 191 21.97 1.38 -11.78
N GLY A 192 21.85 2.71 -11.83
CA GLY A 192 22.64 3.57 -12.71
C GLY A 192 22.56 3.11 -14.17
N ASP A 193 23.71 3.08 -14.86
CA ASP A 193 23.79 2.67 -16.28
C ASP A 193 23.32 1.24 -16.55
N ARG A 194 23.24 0.38 -15.53
CA ARG A 194 22.71 -0.98 -15.66
C ARG A 194 21.23 -0.96 -15.99
N LEU A 195 20.49 0.02 -15.49
CA LEU A 195 19.05 0.11 -15.67
C LEU A 195 18.69 0.48 -17.11
N LYS A 196 17.77 -0.28 -17.70
CA LYS A 196 17.26 -0.10 -19.07
C LYS A 196 15.76 0.20 -19.11
N ALA A 197 15.03 0.02 -18.01
CA ALA A 197 13.63 0.40 -17.91
C ALA A 197 13.48 1.92 -17.79
N PRO A 198 12.44 2.50 -18.40
CA PRO A 198 12.09 3.89 -18.16
C PRO A 198 11.47 4.05 -16.76
N ALA A 199 11.60 5.24 -16.17
CA ALA A 199 11.21 5.50 -14.79
C ALA A 199 9.69 5.39 -14.56
N ASP A 200 8.88 5.72 -15.57
CA ASP A 200 7.42 5.61 -15.56
C ASP A 200 6.95 4.15 -15.42
N LEU A 201 7.61 3.20 -16.11
CA LEU A 201 7.34 1.77 -15.98
C LEU A 201 7.66 1.25 -14.56
N LEU A 202 8.71 1.77 -13.95
CA LEU A 202 9.09 1.38 -12.58
C LEU A 202 8.13 1.97 -11.55
N ALA A 203 7.67 3.21 -11.77
CA ALA A 203 6.74 3.93 -10.90
C ALA A 203 5.33 3.31 -10.86
N THR A 204 4.98 2.37 -11.76
CA THR A 204 3.66 1.72 -11.74
C THR A 204 3.47 0.73 -10.58
N GLY A 205 4.51 0.44 -9.79
CA GLY A 205 4.43 -0.52 -8.69
C GLY A 205 4.23 -1.98 -9.12
N ARG A 206 4.53 -2.36 -10.36
CA ARG A 206 4.39 -3.75 -10.81
C ARG A 206 5.56 -4.64 -10.35
N LEU A 207 5.33 -5.96 -10.33
CA LEU A 207 6.37 -6.97 -10.19
C LEU A 207 6.96 -7.33 -11.56
N PHE A 208 8.19 -7.83 -11.54
CA PHE A 208 8.96 -8.31 -12.68
C PHE A 208 9.46 -9.73 -12.39
N THR A 209 9.39 -10.61 -13.39
CA THR A 209 10.04 -11.93 -13.31
C THR A 209 11.56 -11.77 -13.30
N ALA A 210 12.30 -12.75 -12.79
CA ALA A 210 13.77 -12.74 -12.81
C ALA A 210 14.35 -12.46 -14.22
N GLN A 211 13.78 -13.10 -15.27
CA GLN A 211 14.15 -12.83 -16.66
C GLN A 211 13.89 -11.40 -17.09
N GLU A 212 12.71 -10.86 -16.78
CA GLU A 212 12.37 -9.48 -17.14
C GLU A 212 13.26 -8.48 -16.40
N ALA A 213 13.44 -8.70 -15.09
CA ALA A 213 14.28 -7.90 -14.22
C ALA A 213 15.75 -7.87 -14.69
N LEU A 214 16.30 -9.00 -15.14
CA LEU A 214 17.65 -9.05 -15.71
C LEU A 214 17.72 -8.22 -16.98
N ARG A 215 16.75 -8.40 -17.89
CA ARG A 215 16.69 -7.69 -19.18
C ARG A 215 16.60 -6.18 -19.01
N ILE A 216 15.85 -5.70 -18.02
CA ILE A 216 15.69 -4.27 -17.76
C ILE A 216 16.71 -3.73 -16.74
N GLY A 217 17.61 -4.58 -16.25
CA GLY A 217 18.71 -4.18 -15.37
C GLY A 217 18.32 -3.89 -13.92
N LEU A 218 17.21 -4.44 -13.42
CA LEU A 218 16.86 -4.42 -11.98
C LEU A 218 17.68 -5.42 -11.16
N ILE A 219 18.13 -6.52 -11.78
CA ILE A 219 19.07 -7.49 -11.19
C ILE A 219 20.30 -7.66 -12.09
N ASP A 220 21.34 -8.31 -11.57
CA ASP A 220 22.61 -8.48 -12.26
C ASP A 220 22.77 -9.89 -12.86
N LYS A 221 22.21 -10.92 -12.21
CA LYS A 221 22.37 -12.30 -12.63
C LYS A 221 21.21 -13.18 -12.19
N ILE A 222 20.90 -14.18 -12.99
CA ILE A 222 20.01 -15.27 -12.57
C ILE A 222 20.88 -16.35 -11.93
N GLY A 223 20.60 -16.70 -10.68
CA GLY A 223 21.44 -17.60 -9.87
C GLY A 223 21.00 -17.63 -8.41
N GLY A 224 21.61 -18.53 -7.63
CA GLY A 224 21.30 -18.73 -6.23
C GLY A 224 22.41 -18.31 -5.29
N LEU A 225 22.31 -18.77 -4.05
CA LEU A 225 23.24 -18.44 -2.97
C LEU A 225 24.66 -18.95 -3.26
N ALA A 226 24.79 -20.16 -3.80
CA ALA A 226 26.09 -20.75 -4.08
C ALA A 226 26.86 -19.96 -5.14
N GLU A 227 26.19 -19.53 -6.21
CA GLU A 227 26.80 -18.72 -7.27
C GLU A 227 27.16 -17.31 -6.78
N ALA A 228 26.29 -16.68 -5.98
CA ALA A 228 26.59 -15.36 -5.43
C ALA A 228 27.78 -15.37 -4.47
N ALA A 229 27.85 -16.39 -3.60
CA ALA A 229 28.96 -16.59 -2.69
C ALA A 229 30.28 -16.87 -3.43
N ALA A 230 30.24 -17.74 -4.44
CA ALA A 230 31.41 -18.02 -5.28
C ALA A 230 31.89 -16.77 -6.04
N ASP A 231 30.96 -15.97 -6.59
CA ASP A 231 31.29 -14.72 -7.29
C ASP A 231 31.84 -13.65 -6.32
N MET A 232 31.38 -13.63 -5.06
CA MET A 232 31.91 -12.74 -4.01
C MET A 232 33.32 -13.15 -3.60
N ALA A 233 33.51 -14.41 -3.21
CA ALA A 233 34.81 -14.99 -2.88
C ALA A 233 35.83 -14.75 -4.01
N GLY A 234 35.43 -14.99 -5.26
CA GLY A 234 36.26 -14.71 -6.44
C GLY A 234 36.65 -13.24 -6.57
N SER A 235 35.71 -12.31 -6.35
CA SER A 235 36.00 -10.86 -6.38
C SER A 235 36.93 -10.40 -5.25
N LEU A 236 36.97 -11.14 -4.14
CA LEU A 236 37.85 -10.91 -2.99
C LEU A 236 39.17 -11.68 -3.07
N GLY A 237 39.40 -12.49 -4.13
CA GLY A 237 40.58 -13.33 -4.27
C GLY A 237 40.66 -14.50 -3.28
N LEU A 238 39.52 -14.93 -2.73
CA LEU A 238 39.43 -16.02 -1.77
C LEU A 238 39.30 -17.37 -2.48
N THR A 239 40.17 -18.32 -2.14
CA THR A 239 40.14 -19.70 -2.64
C THR A 239 39.50 -20.68 -1.66
N SER A 240 39.34 -20.27 -0.41
CA SER A 240 38.65 -21.00 0.66
C SER A 240 37.86 -20.01 1.50
N TYR A 241 36.58 -20.31 1.72
CA TYR A 241 35.65 -19.48 2.46
C TYR A 241 34.57 -20.36 3.09
N SER A 242 33.83 -19.81 4.06
CA SER A 242 32.66 -20.47 4.63
C SER A 242 31.47 -19.51 4.65
N ILE A 243 30.27 -20.06 4.47
CA ILE A 243 29.03 -19.30 4.53
C ILE A 243 28.40 -19.57 5.89
N VAL A 244 28.11 -18.51 6.65
CA VAL A 244 27.52 -18.62 7.99
C VAL A 244 26.36 -17.65 8.14
N SER A 245 25.28 -18.04 8.83
CA SER A 245 24.20 -17.09 9.11
C SER A 245 24.65 -16.05 10.14
N ILE A 246 24.10 -14.83 10.08
CA ILE A 246 24.36 -13.78 11.08
C ILE A 246 24.04 -14.26 12.51
N TYR A 247 23.02 -15.11 12.65
CA TYR A 247 22.61 -15.73 13.90
C TYR A 247 23.70 -16.65 14.47
N SER A 248 24.19 -17.57 13.65
CA SER A 248 25.27 -18.49 14.02
C SER A 248 26.58 -17.73 14.28
N TYR A 249 26.87 -16.68 13.51
CA TYR A 249 28.07 -15.87 13.65
C TYR A 249 28.13 -15.15 15.01
N PHE A 250 27.03 -14.56 15.46
CA PHE A 250 26.97 -13.87 16.75
C PHE A 250 26.49 -14.73 17.92
N GLY A 251 26.10 -15.99 17.67
CA GLY A 251 25.54 -16.88 18.69
C GLY A 251 24.18 -16.40 19.23
N VAL A 252 23.35 -15.82 18.36
CA VAL A 252 22.05 -15.24 18.71
C VAL A 252 20.91 -15.93 17.98
N SER A 253 19.73 -15.94 18.58
CA SER A 253 18.53 -16.51 17.96
C SER A 253 17.90 -15.54 16.95
N PRO A 254 17.22 -16.05 15.91
CA PRO A 254 16.39 -15.22 15.05
C PRO A 254 15.34 -14.42 15.84
N PRO A 255 14.99 -13.19 15.41
CA PRO A 255 13.90 -12.43 16.02
C PRO A 255 12.62 -13.24 16.01
N ASN A 256 11.98 -13.37 17.19
CA ASN A 256 10.72 -14.09 17.32
C ASN A 256 9.54 -13.15 17.04
N CYS A 257 9.28 -12.92 15.76
CA CYS A 257 8.11 -12.19 15.28
C CYS A 257 6.96 -13.16 14.97
N SER A 258 6.62 -14.08 15.88
CA SER A 258 5.67 -15.19 15.65
C SER A 258 4.23 -14.78 15.28
N GLY A 259 3.88 -13.50 15.32
CA GLY A 259 2.66 -12.98 14.68
C GLY A 259 2.77 -12.75 13.15
N LEU A 260 3.97 -12.91 12.58
CA LEU A 260 4.32 -12.54 11.20
C LEU A 260 4.81 -13.72 10.35
N THR A 261 4.96 -14.92 10.92
CA THR A 261 5.45 -16.09 10.20
C THR A 261 4.31 -17.04 9.91
N MET A 262 4.10 -17.36 8.64
CA MET A 262 4.08 -18.74 8.12
C MET A 262 3.99 -18.71 6.59
N ALA A 263 4.70 -19.66 5.98
CA ALA A 263 4.71 -19.95 4.56
C ALA A 263 3.27 -19.94 3.99
N GLY A 264 2.97 -18.96 3.13
CA GLY A 264 1.61 -18.78 2.56
C GLY A 264 1.12 -17.33 2.45
N ALA A 265 1.90 -16.35 2.91
CA ALA A 265 1.76 -14.90 2.63
C ALA A 265 0.38 -14.29 2.91
N LYS A 266 -0.01 -14.25 4.20
CA LYS A 266 -1.16 -13.48 4.68
C LYS A 266 -0.85 -12.85 6.04
N VAL A 267 -0.33 -11.63 6.03
CA VAL A 267 -0.13 -10.83 7.25
C VAL A 267 -1.40 -10.02 7.53
N PRO A 268 -2.02 -10.10 8.73
CA PRO A 268 -3.16 -9.26 9.06
C PRO A 268 -2.76 -7.78 9.20
N LEU A 269 -3.54 -6.88 8.60
CA LEU A 269 -3.31 -5.43 8.71
C LEU A 269 -3.21 -4.93 10.14
N GLY A 270 -4.02 -5.42 11.09
CA GLY A 270 -3.97 -4.98 12.48
C GLY A 270 -2.60 -5.16 13.14
N LEU A 271 -1.84 -6.16 12.69
CA LEU A 271 -0.48 -6.37 13.18
C LEU A 271 0.53 -5.39 12.56
N LEU A 272 0.36 -5.05 11.28
CA LEU A 272 1.17 -4.04 10.58
C LEU A 272 0.85 -2.63 11.08
N ALA A 273 -0.42 -2.30 11.28
CA ALA A 273 -0.86 -1.01 11.78
C ALA A 273 -0.31 -0.69 13.18
N ASN A 274 -0.11 -1.70 14.02
CA ASN A 274 0.45 -1.53 15.36
C ASN A 274 1.98 -1.33 15.38
N SER A 275 2.68 -1.56 14.26
CA SER A 275 4.13 -1.39 14.24
C SER A 275 4.60 0.07 14.18
N THR A 276 3.74 1.00 13.76
CA THR A 276 4.05 2.44 13.69
C THR A 276 2.79 3.29 13.88
N LEU A 277 2.91 4.48 14.49
CA LEU A 277 1.76 5.34 14.77
C LEU A 277 1.01 5.84 13.53
N ASN A 278 1.69 6.00 12.39
CA ASN A 278 1.12 6.44 11.10
C ASN A 278 1.82 5.68 9.95
N PRO A 279 1.39 4.45 9.63
CA PRO A 279 2.17 3.59 8.76
C PRO A 279 2.07 4.01 7.28
N VAL A 280 3.20 4.37 6.68
CA VAL A 280 3.40 4.26 5.23
C VAL A 280 4.14 2.94 4.98
N PHE A 281 3.68 2.17 4.00
CA PHE A 281 4.23 0.85 3.73
C PHE A 281 4.93 0.80 2.37
N TYR A 282 6.12 0.23 2.38
CA TYR A 282 6.73 -0.39 1.21
C TYR A 282 6.46 -1.90 1.30
N ILE A 283 5.21 -2.33 1.16
CA ILE A 283 4.87 -3.75 1.15
C ILE A 283 3.99 -4.10 -0.05
N TYR A 284 4.16 -5.27 -0.63
CA TYR A 284 3.26 -5.75 -1.68
C TYR A 284 1.89 -6.17 -1.11
N PRO A 285 0.77 -5.50 -1.46
CA PRO A 285 -0.54 -5.79 -0.88
C PRO A 285 -1.03 -7.23 -1.14
N GLY A 286 -0.68 -7.84 -2.28
CA GLY A 286 -1.11 -9.20 -2.61
C GLY A 286 -0.52 -10.29 -1.71
N ALA A 287 0.50 -9.97 -0.90
CA ALA A 287 1.08 -10.85 0.12
C ALA A 287 0.52 -10.59 1.53
N VAL A 288 -0.43 -9.68 1.67
CA VAL A 288 -0.97 -9.17 2.95
C VAL A 288 -2.50 -9.26 2.93
N GLN A 289 -3.10 -9.59 4.07
CA GLN A 289 -4.55 -9.49 4.24
C GLN A 289 -4.88 -8.21 4.98
N LEU A 290 -5.42 -7.24 4.25
CA LEU A 290 -6.03 -6.06 4.83
C LEU A 290 -7.45 -6.39 5.29
N GLY A 291 -7.84 -5.94 6.47
CA GLY A 291 -9.16 -6.23 7.01
C GLY A 291 -9.59 -5.08 7.90
N GLU A 292 -10.54 -4.29 7.43
CA GLU A 292 -11.15 -3.22 8.18
C GLU A 292 -12.67 -3.39 8.11
N ASN A 293 -13.31 -3.58 9.27
CA ASN A 293 -14.75 -3.65 9.40
C ASN A 293 -15.27 -2.24 9.74
N GLY A 294 -15.69 -1.49 8.73
CA GLY A 294 -16.42 -0.24 8.90
C GLY A 294 -17.88 -0.43 8.52
N SER A 295 -18.81 -0.15 9.43
CA SER A 295 -20.19 0.11 9.05
C SER A 295 -20.38 1.61 8.88
N LEU A 296 -21.03 2.05 7.80
CA LEU A 296 -21.44 3.44 7.68
C LEU A 296 -22.45 3.77 8.80
N PRO A 297 -22.30 4.91 9.48
CA PRO A 297 -23.24 5.30 10.53
C PRO A 297 -24.65 5.44 9.95
N LYS A 298 -25.66 4.95 10.69
CA LYS A 298 -27.06 5.07 10.29
C LYS A 298 -27.58 6.48 10.59
N PHE A 299 -28.15 7.11 9.58
CA PHE A 299 -28.79 8.42 9.68
C PHE A 299 -30.10 8.34 10.47
N ASN A 300 -30.21 9.16 11.52
CA ASN A 300 -31.48 9.40 12.18
C ASN A 300 -32.03 10.76 11.71
N VAL A 301 -33.06 10.72 10.87
CA VAL A 301 -33.64 11.91 10.22
C VAL A 301 -35.07 12.14 10.70
N SER A 302 -35.43 13.40 10.91
CA SER A 302 -36.81 13.78 11.18
C SER A 302 -37.62 13.82 9.89
N GLN A 303 -38.82 13.23 9.91
CA GLN A 303 -39.75 13.28 8.79
C GLN A 303 -40.54 14.57 8.84
N ILE A 304 -40.05 15.60 8.16
CA ILE A 304 -40.77 16.87 8.00
C ILE A 304 -41.23 16.97 6.55
N LYS A 305 -42.53 17.19 6.35
CA LYS A 305 -43.08 17.49 5.01
C LYS A 305 -42.90 18.99 4.72
N PRO A 306 -42.09 19.39 3.72
CA PRO A 306 -41.85 20.80 3.45
C PRO A 306 -43.08 21.48 2.85
N ALA A 307 -43.27 22.78 3.14
CA ALA A 307 -44.39 23.58 2.64
C ALA A 307 -44.11 24.21 1.25
N GLY A 308 -42.86 24.19 0.78
CA GLY A 308 -42.40 24.78 -0.49
C GLY A 308 -41.83 23.76 -1.48
N LYS A 309 -40.97 24.21 -2.40
CA LYS A 309 -40.21 23.30 -3.26
C LYS A 309 -39.32 22.41 -2.40
N TYR A 310 -39.28 21.12 -2.72
CA TYR A 310 -38.37 20.21 -2.05
C TYR A 310 -37.84 19.13 -2.96
N VAL A 311 -36.70 18.58 -2.53
CA VAL A 311 -36.04 17.43 -3.12
C VAL A 311 -36.12 16.28 -2.11
N VAL A 312 -36.46 15.10 -2.60
CA VAL A 312 -36.51 13.89 -1.76
C VAL A 312 -35.14 13.24 -1.76
N VAL A 313 -34.57 12.98 -0.59
CA VAL A 313 -33.40 12.12 -0.43
C VAL A 313 -33.91 10.73 -0.04
N ASP A 314 -33.64 9.73 -0.88
CA ASP A 314 -34.09 8.36 -0.64
C ASP A 314 -33.14 7.62 0.32
N LEU A 315 -33.69 7.16 1.44
CA LEU A 315 -33.02 6.30 2.42
C LEU A 315 -33.69 4.92 2.51
N SER A 316 -34.75 4.68 1.73
CA SER A 316 -35.63 3.53 1.90
C SER A 316 -35.10 2.23 1.32
N HIS A 317 -34.05 2.28 0.50
CA HIS A 317 -33.44 1.13 -0.16
C HIS A 317 -32.01 0.89 0.34
N GLY A 318 -31.77 1.18 1.62
CA GLY A 318 -30.45 1.00 2.24
C GLY A 318 -29.37 1.89 1.62
N ASN A 319 -29.78 3.02 1.05
CA ASN A 319 -28.91 4.00 0.41
C ASN A 319 -27.78 4.45 1.35
N LEU A 320 -26.54 4.34 0.87
CA LEU A 320 -25.34 4.60 1.65
C LEU A 320 -24.91 6.07 1.54
N ILE A 321 -25.79 6.99 1.97
CA ILE A 321 -25.59 8.42 1.74
C ILE A 321 -24.72 9.04 2.85
N PRO A 322 -23.56 9.65 2.57
CA PRO A 322 -22.77 10.31 3.61
C PRO A 322 -23.43 11.59 4.17
N GLU A 323 -23.27 11.85 5.47
CA GLU A 323 -23.89 13.02 6.15
C GLU A 323 -23.44 14.32 5.51
N GLN A 324 -22.13 14.40 5.32
CA GLN A 324 -21.44 15.58 4.85
C GLN A 324 -21.87 15.91 3.42
N PHE A 325 -22.21 14.90 2.63
CA PHE A 325 -22.79 15.09 1.30
C PHE A 325 -24.19 15.71 1.40
N VAL A 326 -25.08 15.17 2.24
CA VAL A 326 -26.43 15.72 2.43
C VAL A 326 -26.38 17.17 2.90
N GLN A 327 -25.53 17.49 3.87
CA GLN A 327 -25.34 18.85 4.36
C GLN A 327 -24.84 19.78 3.25
N SER A 328 -23.85 19.34 2.46
CA SER A 328 -23.30 20.10 1.33
C SER A 328 -24.38 20.35 0.26
N LEU A 329 -25.14 19.33 -0.11
CA LEU A 329 -26.26 19.45 -1.05
C LEU A 329 -27.35 20.38 -0.53
N ALA A 330 -27.79 20.22 0.73
CA ALA A 330 -28.82 21.05 1.35
C ALA A 330 -28.40 22.53 1.38
N SER A 331 -27.13 22.82 1.65
CA SER A 331 -26.58 24.18 1.61
C SER A 331 -26.66 24.83 0.23
N ARG A 332 -26.69 24.03 -0.85
CA ARG A 332 -26.87 24.52 -2.21
C ARG A 332 -28.33 24.64 -2.60
N LEU A 333 -29.18 23.70 -2.16
CA LEU A 333 -30.62 23.72 -2.42
C LEU A 333 -31.32 24.93 -1.79
N VAL A 334 -30.91 25.34 -0.58
CA VAL A 334 -31.52 26.49 0.11
C VAL A 334 -31.35 27.81 -0.63
N ILE A 335 -30.28 27.97 -1.41
CA ILE A 335 -30.05 29.14 -2.27
C ILE A 335 -31.19 29.31 -3.29
N TYR A 336 -31.79 28.20 -3.72
CA TYR A 336 -32.90 28.16 -4.68
C TYR A 336 -34.27 28.02 -4.01
N ASN A 337 -34.37 28.26 -2.70
CA ASN A 337 -35.58 28.07 -1.90
C ASN A 337 -36.14 26.63 -1.98
N CYS A 338 -35.25 25.64 -2.11
CA CYS A 338 -35.56 24.21 -1.99
C CYS A 338 -35.20 23.67 -0.62
N SER A 339 -36.12 22.92 -0.01
CA SER A 339 -35.86 22.11 1.18
C SER A 339 -35.53 20.66 0.83
N VAL A 340 -35.02 19.91 1.80
CA VAL A 340 -34.82 18.45 1.71
C VAL A 340 -35.91 17.73 2.50
N ALA A 341 -36.45 16.66 1.94
CA ALA A 341 -37.30 15.69 2.63
C ALA A 341 -36.66 14.30 2.55
N PHE A 342 -36.82 13.47 3.58
CA PHE A 342 -36.25 12.13 3.60
C PHE A 342 -37.31 11.05 3.47
N ALA A 343 -37.10 10.12 2.53
CA ALA A 343 -37.91 8.92 2.39
C ALA A 343 -37.23 7.74 3.08
N THR A 344 -37.77 7.26 4.20
CA THR A 344 -37.21 6.11 4.94
C THR A 344 -37.90 4.78 4.63
N THR A 345 -39.02 4.82 3.91
CA THR A 345 -39.75 3.64 3.41
C THR A 345 -40.15 3.85 1.95
N GLY A 346 -40.33 2.77 1.19
CA GLY A 346 -40.76 2.86 -0.22
C GLY A 346 -42.13 3.54 -0.37
N ASP A 347 -43.04 3.37 0.59
CA ASP A 347 -44.31 4.08 0.64
C ASP A 347 -44.13 5.58 0.89
N GLY A 348 -43.20 5.94 1.78
CA GLY A 348 -42.79 7.31 2.04
C GLY A 348 -42.23 7.99 0.79
N LEU A 349 -41.36 7.29 0.04
CA LEU A 349 -40.83 7.76 -1.25
C LEU A 349 -41.98 8.09 -2.21
N ARG A 350 -42.88 7.13 -2.47
CA ARG A 350 -44.00 7.32 -3.40
C ARG A 350 -44.94 8.46 -3.00
N SER A 351 -45.15 8.64 -1.69
CA SER A 351 -45.96 9.74 -1.15
C SER A 351 -45.33 11.10 -1.41
N LEU A 352 -44.02 11.21 -1.16
CA LEU A 352 -43.26 12.45 -1.33
C LEU A 352 -43.06 12.84 -2.80
N LEU A 353 -42.94 11.89 -3.73
CA LEU A 353 -42.73 12.20 -5.15
C LEU A 353 -43.86 13.03 -5.78
N ARG A 354 -45.08 13.02 -5.23
CA ARG A 354 -46.25 13.73 -5.80
C ARG A 354 -46.05 15.24 -5.94
N ASN A 355 -45.33 15.86 -5.01
CA ASN A 355 -45.14 17.31 -4.97
C ASN A 355 -43.65 17.70 -4.97
N ALA A 356 -42.75 16.73 -5.14
CA ALA A 356 -41.31 17.00 -5.16
C ALA A 356 -40.88 17.63 -6.49
N THR A 357 -39.80 18.40 -6.44
CA THR A 357 -39.13 18.93 -7.65
C THR A 357 -38.09 17.96 -8.20
N GLY A 358 -37.47 17.20 -7.30
CA GLY A 358 -36.51 16.17 -7.65
C GLY A 358 -36.35 15.12 -6.57
N VAL A 359 -35.60 14.08 -6.89
CA VAL A 359 -35.22 13.01 -5.98
C VAL A 359 -33.72 12.72 -6.13
N VAL A 360 -33.06 12.46 -5.02
CA VAL A 360 -31.64 12.14 -4.91
C VAL A 360 -31.50 10.74 -4.35
N ILE A 361 -30.81 9.89 -5.09
CA ILE A 361 -30.50 8.51 -4.76
C ILE A 361 -28.98 8.40 -4.70
N VAL A 362 -28.44 7.85 -3.63
CA VAL A 362 -27.00 7.57 -3.52
C VAL A 362 -26.83 6.10 -3.11
N ASP A 363 -26.08 5.34 -3.91
CA ASP A 363 -25.63 3.97 -3.62
C ASP A 363 -26.68 3.09 -2.92
N PRO A 364 -27.80 2.76 -3.60
CA PRO A 364 -28.80 1.86 -3.04
C PRO A 364 -28.21 0.47 -2.82
N SER A 365 -28.34 -0.05 -1.60
CA SER A 365 -27.86 -1.39 -1.24
C SER A 365 -28.96 -2.46 -1.32
N SER A 366 -30.19 -2.07 -1.63
CA SER A 366 -31.35 -2.95 -1.77
C SER A 366 -32.10 -2.66 -3.08
N PRO A 367 -32.72 -3.67 -3.71
CA PRO A 367 -33.48 -3.49 -4.93
C PRO A 367 -34.72 -2.63 -4.73
N TYR A 368 -35.01 -1.77 -5.71
CA TYR A 368 -36.30 -1.09 -5.82
C TYR A 368 -37.39 -2.08 -6.22
N SER A 369 -38.55 -1.97 -5.57
CA SER A 369 -39.75 -2.71 -6.00
C SER A 369 -40.29 -2.17 -7.32
N SER A 370 -41.00 -2.98 -8.10
CA SER A 370 -41.64 -2.55 -9.35
C SER A 370 -42.50 -1.29 -9.17
N ALA A 371 -43.26 -1.22 -8.07
CA ALA A 371 -44.08 -0.04 -7.77
C ALA A 371 -43.27 1.23 -7.44
N SER A 372 -42.04 1.09 -6.96
CA SER A 372 -41.14 2.24 -6.70
C SER A 372 -40.46 2.69 -8.00
N VAL A 373 -40.08 1.74 -8.85
CA VAL A 373 -39.56 2.02 -10.20
C VAL A 373 -40.60 2.76 -11.03
N GLU A 374 -41.83 2.24 -11.13
CA GLU A 374 -42.94 2.87 -11.86
C GLU A 374 -43.23 4.29 -11.34
N ALA A 375 -43.11 4.52 -10.03
CA ALA A 375 -43.28 5.84 -9.45
C ALA A 375 -42.18 6.82 -9.87
N LEU A 376 -40.92 6.37 -9.94
CA LEU A 376 -39.79 7.19 -10.41
C LEU A 376 -39.88 7.47 -11.92
N GLU A 377 -40.31 6.49 -12.72
CA GLU A 377 -40.57 6.67 -14.16
C GLU A 377 -41.68 7.69 -14.40
N SER A 378 -42.82 7.55 -13.72
CA SER A 378 -43.94 8.49 -13.81
C SER A 378 -43.55 9.90 -13.35
N PHE A 379 -42.77 9.99 -12.27
CA PHE A 379 -42.24 11.25 -11.75
C PHE A 379 -41.36 11.95 -12.79
N THR A 380 -40.41 11.24 -13.38
CA THR A 380 -39.49 11.80 -14.38
C THR A 380 -40.19 12.16 -15.69
N ALA A 381 -41.16 11.35 -16.13
CA ALA A 381 -42.01 11.67 -17.29
C ALA A 381 -42.87 12.94 -17.07
N SER A 382 -43.24 13.22 -15.82
CA SER A 382 -44.02 14.42 -15.44
C SER A 382 -43.16 15.67 -15.22
N GLY A 383 -41.86 15.62 -15.51
CA GLY A 383 -40.94 16.76 -15.36
C GLY A 383 -40.13 16.77 -14.06
N GLY A 384 -40.35 15.80 -13.16
CA GLY A 384 -39.56 15.63 -11.95
C GLY A 384 -38.12 15.20 -12.26
N ARG A 385 -37.14 15.66 -11.48
CA ARG A 385 -35.72 15.43 -11.76
C ARG A 385 -35.12 14.33 -10.87
N LEU A 386 -34.55 13.30 -11.47
CA LEU A 386 -33.89 12.19 -10.77
C LEU A 386 -32.38 12.37 -10.83
N LEU A 387 -31.74 12.55 -9.67
CA LEU A 387 -30.30 12.66 -9.53
C LEU A 387 -29.77 11.43 -8.79
N VAL A 388 -28.95 10.61 -9.47
CA VAL A 388 -28.41 9.37 -8.93
C VAL A 388 -26.89 9.50 -8.79
N PHE A 389 -26.37 9.27 -7.59
CA PHE A 389 -24.94 9.10 -7.35
C PHE A 389 -24.65 7.62 -7.14
N TYR A 390 -23.58 7.16 -7.78
CA TYR A 390 -23.10 5.80 -7.63
C TYR A 390 -21.59 5.81 -7.39
N ASP A 391 -21.16 5.27 -6.27
CA ASP A 391 -19.77 5.10 -5.89
C ASP A 391 -19.54 3.60 -5.64
N PRO A 392 -18.94 2.85 -6.59
CA PRO A 392 -19.03 1.38 -6.69
C PRO A 392 -18.58 0.57 -5.48
N ARG A 393 -18.14 1.21 -4.38
CA ARG A 393 -17.64 0.55 -3.17
C ARG A 393 -17.97 1.26 -1.86
N LEU A 394 -18.99 2.12 -1.76
CA LEU A 394 -19.37 2.67 -0.43
C LEU A 394 -19.75 1.60 0.63
N ALA A 395 -19.87 0.32 0.24
CA ALA A 395 -20.04 -0.82 1.15
C ALA A 395 -18.76 -1.61 1.50
N ASN A 396 -17.59 -1.31 0.91
CA ASN A 396 -16.37 -2.08 1.13
C ASN A 396 -15.28 -1.23 1.81
N SER A 397 -15.37 -1.10 3.14
CA SER A 397 -14.16 -0.95 3.94
C SER A 397 -13.23 -2.12 3.61
N ILE A 398 -11.91 -1.90 3.58
CA ILE A 398 -10.95 -2.83 2.97
C ILE A 398 -11.07 -4.25 3.58
N TYR A 399 -11.74 -5.18 2.88
CA TYR A 399 -11.73 -6.61 3.16
C TYR A 399 -10.87 -7.33 2.11
N ILE A 400 -9.63 -7.67 2.47
CA ILE A 400 -8.81 -8.66 1.79
C ILE A 400 -8.96 -9.97 2.56
N THR A 401 -10.13 -10.59 2.39
CA THR A 401 -10.32 -12.01 2.68
C THR A 401 -10.15 -12.82 1.39
N SER A 402 -9.98 -14.13 1.49
CA SER A 402 -9.95 -15.05 0.33
C SER A 402 -11.31 -15.24 -0.36
N THR A 403 -12.33 -14.49 0.03
CA THR A 403 -13.67 -14.55 -0.54
C THR A 403 -13.94 -13.20 -1.20
N PRO A 404 -14.22 -13.16 -2.52
CA PRO A 404 -14.68 -11.92 -3.13
C PRO A 404 -15.90 -11.42 -2.34
N PRO A 405 -15.99 -10.12 -2.02
CA PRO A 405 -17.18 -9.58 -1.38
C PRO A 405 -18.38 -9.96 -2.25
N SER A 406 -19.46 -10.44 -1.64
CA SER A 406 -20.73 -10.66 -2.33
C SER A 406 -21.07 -9.36 -3.09
N PRO A 407 -21.47 -9.43 -4.37
CA PRO A 407 -21.72 -8.23 -5.16
C PRO A 407 -22.69 -7.33 -4.41
N VAL A 408 -22.25 -6.11 -4.13
CA VAL A 408 -23.11 -5.02 -3.69
C VAL A 408 -23.97 -4.73 -4.90
N TYR A 409 -25.19 -5.28 -4.86
CA TYR A 409 -26.30 -5.10 -5.78
C TYR A 409 -25.98 -4.28 -7.06
N LEU A 410 -25.98 -4.95 -8.22
CA LEU A 410 -25.96 -4.27 -9.52
C LEU A 410 -27.30 -3.53 -9.68
N ASP A 411 -27.31 -2.22 -9.44
CA ASP A 411 -28.54 -1.44 -9.45
C ASP A 411 -29.16 -1.40 -10.85
N GLY A 412 -30.29 -2.09 -11.00
CA GLY A 412 -31.09 -2.10 -12.22
C GLY A 412 -31.86 -0.80 -12.45
N LEU A 413 -31.93 0.12 -11.48
CA LEU A 413 -32.73 1.34 -11.60
C LEU A 413 -32.34 2.19 -12.81
N LEU A 414 -31.04 2.48 -12.97
CA LEU A 414 -30.57 3.31 -14.07
C LEU A 414 -30.80 2.68 -15.45
N THR A 415 -30.91 1.34 -15.53
CA THR A 415 -31.19 0.64 -16.79
C THR A 415 -32.56 0.99 -17.36
N GLN A 416 -33.54 1.28 -16.50
CA GLN A 416 -34.88 1.73 -16.89
C GLN A 416 -34.82 3.11 -17.58
N PHE A 417 -33.85 3.92 -17.18
CA PHE A 417 -33.56 5.23 -17.77
C PHE A 417 -32.50 5.14 -18.88
N GLY A 418 -32.15 3.93 -19.32
CA GLY A 418 -31.21 3.65 -20.40
C GLY A 418 -29.78 4.14 -20.11
N MET A 419 -29.37 4.00 -18.85
CA MET A 419 -28.01 4.22 -18.37
C MET A 419 -27.54 2.99 -17.58
N VAL A 420 -26.24 2.73 -17.56
CA VAL A 420 -25.64 1.61 -16.83
C VAL A 420 -24.37 2.10 -16.16
N VAL A 421 -24.20 1.79 -14.89
CA VAL A 421 -22.91 2.01 -14.23
C VAL A 421 -22.03 0.79 -14.49
N MET A 422 -20.82 1.03 -15.00
CA MET A 422 -19.83 -0.01 -15.21
C MET A 422 -19.19 -0.41 -13.88
N ASP A 423 -18.85 -1.69 -13.75
CA ASP A 423 -18.16 -2.19 -12.58
C ASP A 423 -16.72 -1.65 -12.49
N GLY A 424 -16.30 -1.28 -11.28
CA GLY A 424 -14.97 -0.73 -11.00
C GLY A 424 -14.87 0.79 -11.00
N TYR A 425 -13.65 1.28 -10.75
CA TYR A 425 -13.32 2.70 -10.75
C TYR A 425 -12.44 3.07 -11.94
N LEU A 426 -12.54 4.33 -12.33
CA LEU A 426 -11.67 4.98 -13.28
C LEU A 426 -10.44 5.54 -12.57
N TYR A 427 -9.29 5.30 -13.19
CA TYR A 427 -8.00 5.73 -12.71
C TYR A 427 -7.29 6.57 -13.77
N ASN A 428 -6.46 7.50 -13.33
CA ASN A 428 -5.49 8.14 -14.20
C ASN A 428 -4.37 7.14 -14.49
N ALA A 429 -4.03 6.96 -15.77
CA ALA A 429 -2.96 6.05 -16.19
C ALA A 429 -1.54 6.61 -15.89
N SER A 430 -1.47 7.85 -15.43
CA SER A 430 -0.22 8.50 -15.04
C SER A 430 0.43 7.82 -13.84
N ALA A 431 1.74 7.59 -13.92
CA ALA A 431 2.59 7.23 -12.79
C ALA A 431 3.31 8.46 -12.19
N ALA A 432 2.76 9.68 -12.40
CA ALA A 432 3.34 10.90 -11.86
C ALA A 432 3.22 10.93 -10.33
N LEU A 433 4.32 11.31 -9.67
CA LEU A 433 4.45 11.40 -8.22
C LEU A 433 4.63 12.87 -7.76
N ASN A 434 4.08 13.80 -8.54
CA ASN A 434 4.40 15.23 -8.45
C ASN A 434 3.41 16.01 -7.58
N THR A 435 2.11 15.73 -7.75
CA THR A 435 1.04 16.32 -6.94
C THR A 435 0.02 15.25 -6.59
N PRO A 436 -0.61 15.30 -5.39
CA PRO A 436 -1.63 14.34 -5.00
C PRO A 436 -2.78 14.21 -5.99
N THR A 437 -3.12 15.29 -6.70
CA THR A 437 -4.21 15.30 -7.69
C THR A 437 -3.82 14.78 -9.06
N ASP A 438 -2.53 14.56 -9.32
CA ASP A 438 -2.03 13.90 -10.54
C ASP A 438 -1.82 12.40 -10.33
N ASN A 439 -2.00 11.92 -9.10
CA ASN A 439 -1.95 10.51 -8.71
C ASN A 439 -3.03 9.69 -9.46
N TRP A 440 -2.77 8.40 -9.66
CA TRP A 440 -3.63 7.45 -10.36
C TRP A 440 -5.09 7.41 -9.86
N GLN A 441 -5.39 7.82 -8.62
CA GLN A 441 -6.76 7.84 -8.07
C GLN A 441 -7.60 9.06 -8.47
N PHE A 442 -7.00 10.11 -9.01
CA PHE A 442 -7.70 11.33 -9.39
C PHE A 442 -7.78 11.47 -10.91
N VAL A 443 -8.98 11.68 -11.43
CA VAL A 443 -9.20 11.90 -12.87
C VAL A 443 -9.78 13.28 -13.09
N SER A 444 -9.16 14.04 -13.99
CA SER A 444 -9.63 15.37 -14.36
C SER A 444 -10.50 15.32 -15.60
N THR A 445 -11.40 16.29 -15.74
CA THR A 445 -12.28 16.39 -16.91
C THR A 445 -11.49 16.58 -18.20
N GLY A 446 -11.82 15.80 -19.23
CA GLY A 446 -11.25 15.94 -20.57
C GLY A 446 -12.24 16.55 -21.57
N TYR A 447 -13.52 16.27 -21.43
CA TYR A 447 -14.55 16.69 -22.38
C TYR A 447 -15.91 16.89 -21.69
N ILE A 448 -16.60 17.99 -22.01
CA ILE A 448 -17.94 18.28 -21.51
C ILE A 448 -18.87 18.47 -22.71
N ASN A 449 -19.96 17.73 -22.72
CA ASN A 449 -21.05 17.87 -23.67
C ASN A 449 -22.35 18.07 -22.88
N SER A 450 -22.52 19.23 -22.26
CA SER A 450 -23.75 19.59 -21.53
C SER A 450 -24.01 21.09 -21.66
N THR A 451 -25.29 21.47 -21.74
CA THR A 451 -25.75 22.87 -21.70
C THR A 451 -26.27 23.28 -20.33
N GLU A 452 -26.50 22.31 -19.42
CA GLU A 452 -27.10 22.55 -18.11
C GLU A 452 -26.11 22.43 -16.95
N LEU A 453 -25.01 21.70 -17.17
CA LEU A 453 -23.87 21.59 -16.26
C LEU A 453 -22.78 22.51 -16.83
N GLY A 454 -22.25 23.44 -16.01
CA GLY A 454 -21.34 24.48 -16.47
C GLY A 454 -20.06 23.98 -17.16
N GLY A 455 -19.27 24.93 -17.68
CA GLY A 455 -17.91 24.66 -18.11
C GLY A 455 -16.94 24.80 -16.94
N GLY A 456 -16.02 23.84 -16.77
CA GLY A 456 -15.02 23.88 -15.71
C GLY A 456 -14.04 22.72 -15.79
N ARG A 457 -12.98 22.78 -14.98
CA ARG A 457 -12.09 21.64 -14.74
C ARG A 457 -12.53 20.95 -13.45
N TYR A 458 -13.25 19.86 -13.56
CA TYR A 458 -13.62 19.00 -12.43
C TYR A 458 -12.55 17.95 -12.18
N VAL A 459 -12.35 17.61 -10.91
CA VAL A 459 -11.36 16.62 -10.47
C VAL A 459 -12.07 15.58 -9.62
N PHE A 460 -12.28 14.40 -10.18
CA PHE A 460 -13.03 13.33 -9.52
C PHE A 460 -12.06 12.37 -8.82
N PHE A 461 -12.39 11.99 -7.59
CA PHE A 461 -11.69 10.93 -6.86
C PHE A 461 -12.36 9.59 -7.18
N THR A 462 -11.62 8.72 -7.86
CA THR A 462 -12.02 7.37 -8.29
C THR A 462 -13.49 7.27 -8.70
N PRO A 463 -13.96 7.93 -9.77
CA PRO A 463 -15.34 7.81 -10.20
C PRO A 463 -15.60 6.48 -10.93
N ALA A 464 -16.83 6.01 -10.89
CA ALA A 464 -17.36 4.99 -11.78
C ALA A 464 -17.54 5.54 -13.21
N ALA A 465 -17.45 4.64 -14.19
CA ALA A 465 -17.87 4.94 -15.54
C ALA A 465 -19.38 4.71 -15.71
N ILE A 466 -20.04 5.63 -16.41
CA ILE A 466 -21.45 5.54 -16.77
C ILE A 466 -21.54 5.33 -18.29
N SER A 467 -22.24 4.29 -18.71
CA SER A 467 -22.54 4.01 -20.10
C SER A 467 -23.99 4.34 -20.42
N GLY A 468 -24.24 4.91 -21.59
CA GLY A 468 -25.58 5.28 -22.05
C GLY A 468 -25.54 6.34 -23.14
N SER A 469 -26.72 6.72 -23.62
CA SER A 469 -26.88 7.84 -24.56
C SER A 469 -27.28 9.10 -23.80
N GLY A 470 -26.46 10.14 -23.80
CA GLY A 470 -26.74 11.37 -23.08
C GLY A 470 -25.70 12.46 -23.27
N ALA A 471 -26.00 13.62 -22.69
CA ALA A 471 -25.10 14.75 -22.53
C ALA A 471 -24.38 14.60 -21.17
N GLY A 472 -23.12 15.00 -21.03
CA GLY A 472 -22.41 14.72 -19.79
C GLY A 472 -20.98 15.22 -19.72
N ILE A 473 -20.30 14.76 -18.67
CA ILE A 473 -18.93 15.06 -18.34
C ILE A 473 -18.12 13.78 -18.53
N TYR A 474 -17.06 13.87 -19.33
CA TYR A 474 -16.21 12.75 -19.72
C TYR A 474 -14.76 12.98 -19.29
N VAL A 475 -14.12 11.89 -18.91
CA VAL A 475 -12.70 11.84 -18.53
C VAL A 475 -11.97 10.87 -19.44
N ASP A 476 -10.73 11.19 -19.78
CA ASP A 476 -9.82 10.23 -20.39
C ASP A 476 -9.11 9.50 -19.24
N ALA A 477 -9.38 8.20 -19.10
CA ALA A 477 -8.99 7.41 -17.93
C ALA A 477 -8.79 5.94 -18.29
N HIS A 478 -8.36 5.14 -17.31
CA HIS A 478 -8.21 3.71 -17.41
C HIS A 478 -9.22 3.01 -16.48
N LEU A 479 -10.08 2.17 -17.04
CA LEU A 479 -10.98 1.30 -16.29
C LEU A 479 -10.33 -0.07 -16.16
N LEU A 480 -10.16 -0.59 -14.93
CA LEU A 480 -9.56 -1.90 -14.73
C LEU A 480 -10.37 -2.99 -15.45
N GLY A 481 -9.69 -3.86 -16.20
CA GLY A 481 -10.31 -4.90 -17.02
C GLY A 481 -10.78 -4.44 -18.41
N PHE A 482 -11.13 -3.17 -18.58
CA PHE A 482 -11.62 -2.61 -19.86
C PHE A 482 -10.58 -1.76 -20.60
N GLY A 483 -9.57 -1.22 -19.89
CA GLY A 483 -8.46 -0.49 -20.48
C GLY A 483 -8.64 1.03 -20.52
N ALA A 484 -7.71 1.69 -21.22
CA ALA A 484 -7.73 3.13 -21.44
C ALA A 484 -8.88 3.52 -22.40
N GLY A 485 -9.53 4.65 -22.11
CA GLY A 485 -10.62 5.15 -22.94
C GLY A 485 -11.20 6.46 -22.42
N ARG A 486 -12.21 6.94 -23.13
CA ARG A 486 -13.02 8.08 -22.71
C ARG A 486 -14.30 7.56 -22.07
N TYR A 487 -14.49 7.90 -20.79
CA TYR A 487 -15.61 7.41 -20.00
C TYR A 487 -16.43 8.57 -19.48
N ALA A 488 -17.77 8.45 -19.53
CA ALA A 488 -18.63 9.41 -18.85
C ALA A 488 -18.58 9.16 -17.34
N VAL A 489 -18.46 10.24 -16.57
CA VAL A 489 -18.50 10.25 -15.10
C VAL A 489 -19.70 11.02 -14.57
N VAL A 490 -20.27 11.88 -15.42
CA VAL A 490 -21.62 12.42 -15.24
C VAL A 490 -22.35 12.22 -16.56
N LEU A 491 -23.54 11.66 -16.52
CA LEU A 491 -24.37 11.46 -17.71
C LEU A 491 -25.80 11.90 -17.42
N GLN A 492 -26.32 12.78 -18.26
CA GLN A 492 -27.66 13.31 -18.20
C GLN A 492 -28.45 12.88 -19.43
N ARG A 493 -29.64 12.34 -19.19
CA ARG A 493 -30.60 11.91 -20.21
C ARG A 493 -32.01 12.31 -19.79
N GLY A 494 -32.55 13.33 -20.46
CA GLY A 494 -33.85 13.91 -20.09
C GLY A 494 -33.82 14.45 -18.66
N ASN A 495 -34.79 14.03 -17.85
CA ASN A 495 -34.89 14.44 -16.44
C ASN A 495 -34.12 13.52 -15.48
N VAL A 496 -33.12 12.79 -15.97
CA VAL A 496 -32.27 11.90 -15.15
C VAL A 496 -30.81 12.27 -15.32
N THR A 497 -30.11 12.50 -14.21
CA THR A 497 -28.67 12.73 -14.16
C THR A 497 -28.03 11.68 -13.26
N ALA A 498 -27.07 10.93 -13.79
CA ALA A 498 -26.26 9.99 -13.05
C ALA A 498 -24.84 10.55 -12.86
N VAL A 499 -24.27 10.36 -11.68
CA VAL A 499 -22.95 10.84 -11.26
C VAL A 499 -22.17 9.68 -10.66
N GLY A 500 -21.02 9.35 -11.23
CA GLY A 500 -20.22 8.18 -10.86
C GLY A 500 -19.41 8.32 -9.57
N THR A 501 -19.74 9.26 -8.70
CA THR A 501 -19.02 9.43 -7.42
C THR A 501 -19.81 10.35 -6.50
N VAL A 502 -20.01 9.94 -5.26
CA VAL A 502 -20.43 10.86 -4.18
C VAL A 502 -19.22 11.37 -3.40
N THR A 503 -18.14 10.59 -3.34
CA THR A 503 -16.90 10.93 -2.60
C THR A 503 -16.29 12.24 -3.08
N SER A 504 -16.37 12.54 -4.38
CA SER A 504 -15.86 13.80 -4.95
C SER A 504 -16.60 15.06 -4.46
N PHE A 505 -17.75 14.88 -3.80
CA PHE A 505 -18.56 15.97 -3.23
C PHE A 505 -18.54 15.99 -1.70
N LEU A 506 -17.66 15.21 -1.07
CA LEU A 506 -17.38 15.26 0.37
C LEU A 506 -16.40 16.39 0.72
N PRO A 507 -16.26 16.74 2.02
CA PRO A 507 -15.28 17.73 2.44
C PRO A 507 -13.88 17.43 1.90
N ASP A 508 -13.11 18.49 1.66
CA ASP A 508 -11.79 18.49 1.01
C ASP A 508 -11.79 18.07 -0.47
N PHE A 509 -12.54 17.05 -0.88
CA PHE A 509 -12.65 16.65 -2.29
C PHE A 509 -13.51 17.61 -3.13
N VAL A 510 -14.59 18.15 -2.54
CA VAL A 510 -15.46 19.12 -3.24
C VAL A 510 -14.75 20.44 -3.58
N LYS A 511 -13.61 20.71 -2.92
CA LYS A 511 -12.79 21.90 -3.18
C LYS A 511 -11.82 21.70 -4.35
N LEU A 512 -11.69 20.48 -4.87
CA LEU A 512 -10.79 20.18 -5.98
C LEU A 512 -11.40 20.63 -7.31
N GLY A 513 -10.61 21.37 -8.09
CA GLY A 513 -11.09 21.96 -9.34
C GLY A 513 -12.36 22.78 -9.12
N ASP A 514 -13.32 22.62 -10.02
CA ASP A 514 -14.61 23.30 -9.99
C ASP A 514 -15.75 22.43 -9.40
N ASN A 515 -15.43 21.38 -8.62
CA ASN A 515 -16.43 20.44 -8.10
C ASN A 515 -17.53 21.11 -7.27
N LEU A 516 -17.21 22.17 -6.53
CA LEU A 516 -18.18 22.93 -5.75
C LEU A 516 -19.19 23.67 -6.63
N ALA A 517 -18.75 24.16 -7.80
CA ALA A 517 -19.63 24.76 -8.79
C ALA A 517 -20.53 23.69 -9.44
N LEU A 518 -19.96 22.53 -9.77
CA LEU A 518 -20.73 21.38 -10.27
C LEU A 518 -21.83 20.94 -9.29
N LEU A 519 -21.53 20.85 -7.99
CA LEU A 519 -22.54 20.56 -6.97
C LEU A 519 -23.65 21.62 -6.95
N GLY A 520 -23.28 22.88 -7.15
CA GLY A 520 -24.23 23.99 -7.28
C GLY A 520 -25.15 23.86 -8.49
N ASP A 521 -24.61 23.47 -9.64
CA ASP A 521 -25.37 23.19 -10.86
C ASP A 521 -26.30 21.99 -10.70
N LEU A 522 -25.81 20.90 -10.12
CA LEU A 522 -26.62 19.72 -9.81
C LEU A 522 -27.76 20.05 -8.84
N ALA A 523 -27.49 20.87 -7.81
CA ALA A 523 -28.51 21.33 -6.86
C ALA A 523 -29.56 22.23 -7.52
N ARG A 524 -29.12 23.20 -8.35
CA ARG A 524 -30.00 24.08 -9.13
C ARG A 524 -30.90 23.25 -10.04
N TRP A 525 -30.30 22.30 -10.75
CA TRP A 525 -30.97 21.37 -11.61
C TRP A 525 -31.97 20.55 -10.81
N VAL A 526 -31.60 19.76 -9.82
CA VAL A 526 -32.57 18.90 -9.13
C VAL A 526 -33.70 19.67 -8.41
N CYS A 527 -33.48 20.94 -8.03
CA CYS A 527 -34.50 21.82 -7.45
C CYS A 527 -35.55 22.35 -8.45
N GLY A 528 -35.38 22.13 -9.76
CA GLY A 528 -36.30 22.75 -10.73
C GLY A 528 -36.10 24.27 -10.86
N ALA A 529 -34.90 24.79 -10.58
CA ALA A 529 -34.55 26.19 -10.78
C ALA A 529 -33.91 26.34 -12.16
N GLY A 530 -34.55 27.12 -13.03
CA GLY A 530 -34.11 27.43 -14.40
C GLY A 530 -33.69 28.87 -14.51
#